data_AF-A0A2N2ZNB5-F1
#
_entry.id   AF-A0A2N2ZNB5-F1
#
_cell.length_a   1.000
_cell.length_b   1.000
_cell.length_c   1.000
_cell.angle_alpha   90.00
_cell.angle_beta   90.00
_cell.angle_gamma   90.00
#
_symmetry.space_group_name_H-M   'P 1'
#
loop_
_entity.id
_entity.type
_entity.pdbx_description
1 polymer ?
#
loop_
_entity_poly.entity_id
_entity_poly.type
_entity_poly.pdbx_seq_one_letter_code
_entity_poly.pdbx_strand_id
1 'polypeptide(L)'
;LELWVFGANREFLVSQVKFFGKIPNDDLPVFYQTADCYLFPTLWHEGFGLSLIEALHSGCYAIASALGGVPEVLAYGKYGKLIENPHFEEDWEQAIRCYLEENPQETALPKDLYSTRLWNKAMNRLIETATDRF
;
A
#
# COMPACT_ATOMS: atom_id res chain seq x y z
N LEU A 1 -4.63 -20.18 -2.98
CA LEU A 1 -4.10 -18.81 -3.07
C LEU A 1 -4.01 -18.47 -4.55
N GLU A 2 -4.36 -17.26 -4.98
CA GLU A 2 -4.13 -16.81 -6.35
C GLU A 2 -3.52 -15.40 -6.30
N LEU A 3 -2.44 -15.17 -7.06
CA LEU A 3 -1.77 -13.87 -7.13
C LEU A 3 -2.22 -13.13 -8.39
N TRP A 4 -2.78 -11.94 -8.21
CA TRP A 4 -3.18 -11.08 -9.33
C TRP A 4 -2.15 -9.97 -9.53
N VAL A 5 -1.65 -9.85 -10.76
CA VAL A 5 -0.63 -8.86 -11.13
C VAL A 5 -1.23 -7.90 -12.15
N PHE A 6 -1.28 -6.63 -11.77
CA PHE A 6 -1.78 -5.53 -12.60
C PHE A 6 -0.62 -4.69 -13.16
N GLY A 7 -0.86 -4.03 -14.29
CA GLY A 7 0.13 -3.19 -14.98
C GLY A 7 1.20 -3.94 -15.77
N ALA A 8 1.22 -5.28 -15.72
CA ALA A 8 2.19 -6.11 -16.43
C ALA A 8 1.48 -7.13 -17.33
N ASN A 9 1.95 -7.22 -18.59
CA ASN A 9 1.59 -8.31 -19.50
C ASN A 9 2.74 -9.32 -19.53
N ARG A 10 2.43 -10.61 -19.37
CA ARG A 10 3.39 -11.71 -19.50
C ARG A 10 2.82 -12.78 -20.42
N GLU A 11 3.66 -13.33 -21.30
CA GLU A 11 3.27 -14.36 -22.27
C GLU A 11 3.34 -15.78 -21.70
N PHE A 12 4.07 -15.96 -20.59
CA PHE A 12 4.20 -17.27 -19.94
C PHE A 12 3.15 -17.44 -18.85
N LEU A 13 2.67 -18.68 -18.70
CA LEU A 13 1.73 -19.07 -17.66
C LEU A 13 2.49 -19.52 -16.42
N VAL A 14 2.16 -18.92 -15.28
CA VAL A 14 2.60 -19.39 -13.96
C VAL A 14 1.37 -19.88 -13.22
N SER A 15 1.46 -21.08 -12.64
CA SER A 15 0.36 -21.65 -11.87
C SER A 15 -0.03 -20.71 -10.72
N GLN A 16 -1.32 -20.47 -10.54
CA GLN A 16 -1.87 -19.58 -9.51
C GLN A 16 -1.48 -18.09 -9.64
N VAL A 17 -0.97 -17.65 -10.79
CA VAL A 17 -0.71 -16.23 -11.07
C VAL A 17 -1.49 -15.77 -12.30
N LYS A 18 -2.22 -14.66 -12.17
CA LYS A 18 -2.97 -14.04 -13.28
C LYS A 18 -2.41 -12.65 -13.58
N PHE A 19 -2.08 -12.41 -14.83
CA PHE A 19 -1.63 -11.10 -15.32
C PHE A 19 -2.81 -10.41 -16.01
N PHE A 20 -3.21 -9.26 -15.50
CA PHE A 20 -4.34 -8.48 -16.03
C PHE A 20 -3.92 -7.38 -17.00
N GLY A 21 -2.60 -7.16 -17.17
CA GLY A 21 -2.11 -6.04 -17.97
C GLY A 21 -2.56 -4.71 -17.39
N LYS A 22 -2.67 -3.70 -18.26
CA LYS A 22 -3.17 -2.38 -17.87
C LYS A 22 -4.70 -2.39 -17.83
N ILE A 23 -5.25 -1.99 -16.70
CA ILE A 23 -6.69 -1.78 -16.52
C ILE A 23 -7.00 -0.29 -16.32
N PRO A 24 -8.20 0.19 -16.67
CA PRO A 24 -8.63 1.54 -16.35
C PRO A 24 -8.61 1.81 -14.84
N ASN A 25 -8.26 3.03 -14.45
CA ASN A 25 -8.18 3.39 -13.04
C ASN A 25 -9.54 3.29 -12.33
N ASP A 26 -10.64 3.57 -13.04
CA ASP A 26 -11.99 3.49 -12.49
C ASP A 26 -12.42 2.07 -12.14
N ASP A 27 -11.74 1.05 -12.71
CA ASP A 27 -12.01 -0.36 -12.45
C ASP A 27 -11.15 -0.93 -11.31
N LEU A 28 -10.02 -0.28 -10.97
CA LEU A 28 -9.12 -0.71 -9.89
C LEU A 28 -9.81 -0.90 -8.53
N PRO A 29 -10.74 -0.01 -8.09
CA PRO A 29 -11.40 -0.16 -6.79
C PRO A 29 -12.09 -1.50 -6.58
N VAL A 30 -12.69 -2.08 -7.63
CA VAL A 30 -13.32 -3.40 -7.52
C VAL A 30 -12.30 -4.47 -7.18
N PHE A 31 -11.11 -4.42 -7.78
CA PHE A 31 -10.06 -5.39 -7.50
C PHE A 31 -9.52 -5.25 -6.08
N TYR A 32 -9.29 -4.02 -5.60
CA TYR A 32 -8.88 -3.79 -4.22
C TYR A 32 -9.90 -4.33 -3.20
N GLN A 33 -11.20 -4.12 -3.44
CA GLN A 33 -12.27 -4.59 -2.56
C GLN A 33 -12.45 -6.12 -2.58
N THR A 34 -12.03 -6.78 -3.66
CA THR A 34 -12.10 -8.25 -3.77
C THR A 34 -10.84 -8.97 -3.30
N ALA A 35 -9.72 -8.25 -3.16
CA ALA A 35 -8.45 -8.85 -2.80
C ALA A 35 -8.37 -9.04 -1.28
N ASP A 36 -7.89 -10.21 -0.85
CA ASP A 36 -7.61 -10.45 0.57
C ASP A 36 -6.51 -9.51 1.07
N CYS A 37 -5.44 -9.32 0.29
CA CYS A 37 -4.36 -8.40 0.63
C CYS A 37 -3.76 -7.74 -0.62
N TYR A 38 -3.17 -6.57 -0.44
CA TYR A 38 -2.48 -5.81 -1.47
C TYR A 38 -0.98 -5.81 -1.21
N LEU A 39 -0.20 -6.23 -2.21
CA LEU A 39 1.26 -6.16 -2.19
C LEU A 39 1.72 -4.87 -2.87
N PHE A 40 2.56 -4.08 -2.20
CA PHE A 40 3.21 -2.89 -2.75
C PHE A 40 4.75 -3.04 -2.76
N PRO A 41 5.31 -3.83 -3.70
CA PRO A 41 6.69 -4.29 -3.67
C PRO A 41 7.66 -3.32 -4.36
N THR A 42 7.56 -2.02 -4.09
CA THR A 42 8.51 -1.05 -4.66
C THR A 42 9.93 -1.33 -4.16
N LEU A 43 10.90 -1.34 -5.06
CA LEU A 43 12.33 -1.42 -4.73
C LEU A 43 13.03 -0.06 -4.80
N TRP A 44 12.26 0.99 -5.05
CA TRP A 44 12.73 2.37 -5.15
C TRP A 44 12.09 3.22 -4.06
N HIS A 45 12.70 4.37 -3.77
CA HIS A 45 12.14 5.36 -2.87
C HIS A 45 10.87 5.97 -3.49
N GLU A 46 9.73 5.36 -3.19
CA GLU A 46 8.41 5.85 -3.55
C GLU A 46 8.05 7.06 -2.69
N GLY A 47 7.45 8.09 -3.29
CA GLY A 47 7.11 9.31 -2.59
C GLY A 47 5.86 9.14 -1.73
N PHE A 48 4.73 8.85 -2.38
CA PHE A 48 3.43 8.82 -1.71
C PHE A 48 2.63 7.56 -1.98
N GLY A 49 2.89 6.84 -3.09
CA GLY A 49 2.23 5.57 -3.38
C GLY A 49 0.71 5.68 -3.46
N LEU A 50 0.18 6.37 -4.49
CA LEU A 50 -1.28 6.56 -4.64
C LEU A 50 -2.05 5.24 -4.64
N SER A 51 -1.53 4.21 -5.32
CA SER A 51 -2.17 2.89 -5.34
C SER A 51 -2.21 2.20 -3.97
N LEU A 52 -1.23 2.49 -3.10
CA LEU A 52 -1.24 2.02 -1.71
C LEU A 52 -2.38 2.68 -0.93
N ILE A 53 -2.57 3.99 -1.10
CA ILE A 53 -3.65 4.74 -0.45
C ILE A 53 -5.02 4.29 -0.97
N GLU A 54 -5.14 4.07 -2.28
CA GLU A 54 -6.36 3.53 -2.90
C GLU A 54 -6.70 2.15 -2.35
N ALA A 55 -5.71 1.25 -2.20
CA ALA A 55 -5.90 -0.06 -1.59
C ALA A 55 -6.36 0.05 -0.13
N LEU A 56 -5.70 0.88 0.68
CA LEU A 56 -6.06 1.10 2.08
C LEU A 56 -7.50 1.63 2.24
N HIS A 57 -7.87 2.66 1.47
CA HIS A 57 -9.23 3.23 1.52
C HIS A 57 -10.30 2.30 0.92
N SER A 58 -9.88 1.29 0.15
CA SER A 58 -10.75 0.20 -0.32
C SER A 58 -10.94 -0.91 0.72
N GLY A 59 -10.31 -0.79 1.90
CA GLY A 59 -10.32 -1.79 2.98
C GLY A 59 -9.14 -2.73 2.94
N CYS A 60 -8.45 -2.88 1.80
CA CYS A 60 -7.48 -3.94 1.61
C CYS A 60 -6.28 -3.84 2.57
N TYR A 61 -5.95 -4.95 3.25
CA TYR A 61 -4.75 -5.05 4.06
C TYR A 61 -3.50 -4.96 3.19
N ALA A 62 -2.61 -4.01 3.49
CA ALA A 62 -1.42 -3.77 2.70
C ALA A 62 -0.15 -4.41 3.29
N ILE A 63 0.64 -5.06 2.44
CA ILE A 63 2.02 -5.48 2.72
C ILE A 63 2.93 -4.71 1.77
N ALA A 64 3.81 -3.87 2.29
CA ALA A 64 4.56 -2.91 1.49
C ALA A 64 6.03 -2.80 1.88
N SER A 65 6.89 -2.44 0.93
CA SER A 65 8.30 -2.16 1.19
C SER A 65 8.50 -0.99 2.14
N ALA A 66 9.40 -1.09 3.10
CA ALA A 66 9.76 0.00 4.02
C ALA A 66 10.74 1.01 3.39
N LEU A 67 10.41 1.54 2.21
CA LEU A 67 11.27 2.45 1.44
C LEU A 67 10.58 3.79 1.15
N GLY A 68 11.35 4.87 1.14
CA GLY A 68 10.84 6.20 0.83
C GLY A 68 9.76 6.65 1.81
N GLY A 69 8.66 7.19 1.29
CA GLY A 69 7.50 7.66 2.06
C GLY A 69 6.50 6.57 2.47
N VAL A 70 6.73 5.31 2.08
CA VAL A 70 5.80 4.20 2.33
C VAL A 70 5.59 3.94 3.83
N PRO A 71 6.63 3.96 4.69
CA PRO A 71 6.43 3.84 6.14
C PRO A 71 5.48 4.88 6.71
N GLU A 72 5.54 6.15 6.27
CA GLU A 72 4.60 7.18 6.73
C GLU A 72 3.17 6.92 6.26
N VAL A 73 2.99 6.43 5.03
CA VAL A 73 1.66 6.07 4.49
C VAL A 73 1.06 4.89 5.27
N LEU A 74 1.85 3.95 5.75
CA LEU A 74 1.35 2.87 6.63
C LEU A 74 1.33 3.24 8.12
N ALA A 75 1.59 4.51 8.46
CA ALA A 75 1.74 4.99 9.83
C ALA A 75 2.65 4.07 10.66
N TYR A 76 3.82 3.75 10.09
CA TYR A 76 4.86 2.90 10.65
C TYR A 76 4.35 1.51 11.07
N GLY A 77 3.50 0.91 10.23
CA GLY A 77 2.98 -0.45 10.41
C GLY A 77 1.61 -0.51 11.11
N LYS A 78 1.01 0.63 11.44
CA LYS A 78 -0.34 0.67 12.03
C LYS A 78 -1.43 0.24 11.04
N TYR A 79 -1.27 0.54 9.75
CA TYR A 79 -2.29 0.26 8.72
C TYR A 79 -1.92 -0.92 7.81
N GLY A 80 -0.86 -1.66 8.12
CA GLY A 80 -0.41 -2.78 7.30
C GLY A 80 0.98 -3.27 7.70
N LYS A 81 1.50 -4.25 6.97
CA LYS A 81 2.83 -4.80 7.19
C LYS A 81 3.88 -4.04 6.38
N LEU A 82 4.96 -3.63 7.05
CA LEU A 82 6.17 -3.13 6.40
C LEU A 82 7.20 -4.26 6.23
N ILE A 83 7.82 -4.31 5.05
CA ILE A 83 8.91 -5.21 4.70
C ILE A 83 10.22 -4.43 4.75
N GLU A 84 11.04 -4.72 5.76
CA GLU A 84 12.30 -4.00 6.01
C GLU A 84 13.37 -4.30 4.95
N ASN A 85 13.42 -5.54 4.45
CA ASN A 85 14.38 -5.94 3.41
C ASN A 85 13.65 -6.36 2.12
N PRO A 86 13.06 -5.42 1.37
CA PRO A 86 12.18 -5.74 0.24
C PRO A 86 12.88 -6.40 -0.95
N HIS A 87 14.22 -6.41 -0.96
CA HIS A 87 15.02 -7.11 -1.97
C HIS A 87 15.12 -8.63 -1.75
N PHE A 88 14.69 -9.12 -0.59
CA PHE A 88 14.73 -10.54 -0.23
C PHE A 88 13.34 -11.13 -0.30
N GLU A 89 13.18 -12.17 -1.12
CA GLU A 89 11.88 -12.80 -1.36
C GLU A 89 11.33 -13.49 -0.10
N GLU A 90 12.21 -13.95 0.77
CA GLU A 90 11.88 -14.64 2.01
C GLU A 90 11.06 -13.75 2.96
N ASP A 91 11.37 -12.46 3.03
CA ASP A 91 10.64 -11.51 3.87
C ASP A 91 9.19 -11.32 3.37
N TRP A 92 8.99 -11.33 2.05
CA TRP A 92 7.66 -11.26 1.44
C TRP A 92 6.87 -12.54 1.66
N GLU A 93 7.50 -13.69 1.44
CA GLU A 93 6.89 -15.00 1.66
C GLU A 93 6.42 -15.13 3.12
N GLN A 94 7.29 -14.80 4.07
CA GLN A 94 6.97 -14.86 5.49
C GLN A 94 5.82 -13.93 5.84
N ALA A 95 5.80 -12.70 5.32
CA ALA A 95 4.72 -11.76 5.57
C ALA A 95 3.37 -12.24 5.02
N ILE A 96 3.36 -12.81 3.81
CA ILE A 96 2.15 -13.39 3.20
C ILE A 96 1.67 -14.59 4.02
N ARG A 97 2.58 -15.47 4.47
CA ARG A 97 2.22 -16.62 5.32
C ARG A 97 1.61 -16.17 6.64
N CYS A 98 2.25 -15.23 7.35
CA CYS A 98 1.70 -14.66 8.58
C CYS A 98 0.31 -14.05 8.35
N TYR A 99 0.11 -13.32 7.26
CA TYR A 99 -1.21 -12.77 6.92
C TYR A 99 -2.27 -13.87 6.77
N LEU A 100 -1.97 -14.94 6.04
CA LEU A 100 -2.92 -16.04 5.80
C LEU A 100 -3.24 -16.84 7.08
N GLU A 101 -2.29 -16.93 8.00
CA GLU A 101 -2.47 -17.65 9.27
C GLU A 101 -3.21 -16.82 10.31
N GLU A 102 -2.85 -15.54 10.46
CA GLU A 102 -3.42 -14.64 11.47
C GLU A 102 -4.74 -14.03 11.02
N ASN A 103 -4.94 -13.89 9.70
CA ASN A 103 -6.06 -13.20 9.07
C ASN A 103 -6.40 -11.89 9.80
N PRO A 104 -5.42 -10.96 9.89
CA PRO A 104 -5.56 -9.76 10.70
C PRO A 104 -6.74 -8.94 10.20
N GLN A 105 -7.55 -8.45 11.14
CA GLN A 105 -8.65 -7.57 10.76
C GLN A 105 -8.13 -6.23 10.23
N GLU A 106 -8.81 -5.74 9.20
CA GLU A 106 -8.57 -4.41 8.65
C GLU A 106 -8.71 -3.36 9.74
N THR A 107 -7.71 -2.49 9.85
CA THR A 107 -7.80 -1.35 10.77
C THR A 107 -8.63 -0.26 10.12
N ALA A 108 -9.74 0.14 10.73
CA ALA A 108 -10.58 1.21 10.21
C ALA A 108 -9.78 2.51 10.02
N LEU A 109 -9.66 2.96 8.77
CA LEU A 109 -9.00 4.22 8.44
C LEU A 109 -9.96 5.40 8.62
N PRO A 110 -9.50 6.54 9.16
CA PRO A 110 -10.27 7.78 9.13
C PRO A 110 -10.56 8.18 7.67
N LYS A 111 -11.83 8.46 7.37
CA LYS A 111 -12.29 8.76 5.99
C LYS A 111 -11.57 9.92 5.33
N ASP A 112 -11.07 10.89 6.11
CA ASP A 112 -10.38 12.06 5.61
C ASP A 112 -8.85 11.96 5.72
N LEU A 113 -8.31 10.80 6.15
CA LEU A 113 -6.87 10.53 6.12
C LEU A 113 -6.35 10.63 4.68
N TYR A 114 -5.24 11.36 4.50
CA TYR A 114 -4.67 11.74 3.20
C TYR A 114 -5.54 12.67 2.33
N SER A 115 -6.65 13.20 2.85
CA SER A 115 -7.40 14.24 2.13
C SER A 115 -6.56 15.51 1.95
N THR A 116 -6.76 16.18 0.82
CA THR A 116 -6.14 17.49 0.54
C THR A 116 -6.40 18.50 1.66
N ARG A 117 -7.60 18.46 2.27
CA ARG A 117 -7.97 19.29 3.42
C ARG A 117 -7.06 19.06 4.62
N LEU A 118 -6.90 17.80 5.06
CA LEU A 118 -6.05 17.49 6.21
C LEU A 118 -4.57 17.75 5.89
N TRP A 119 -4.13 17.41 4.68
CA TRP A 119 -2.77 17.64 4.24
C TRP A 119 -2.42 19.13 4.25
N ASN A 120 -3.26 19.97 3.63
CA ASN A 120 -3.09 21.42 3.64
C ASN A 120 -3.09 21.99 5.07
N LYS A 121 -3.99 21.51 5.94
CA LYS A 121 -4.02 21.92 7.34
C LYS A 121 -2.72 21.59 8.08
N ALA A 122 -2.19 20.39 7.88
CA ALA A 122 -0.93 19.96 8.49
C ALA A 122 0.26 20.77 7.97
N MET A 123 0.35 20.98 6.64
CA MET A 123 1.42 21.75 6.02
C MET A 123 1.39 23.21 6.44
N ASN A 124 0.22 23.85 6.45
CA ASN A 124 0.09 25.25 6.89
C ASN A 124 0.59 25.42 8.33
N ARG A 125 0.25 24.50 9.23
CA ARG A 125 0.75 24.53 10.61
C ARG A 125 2.28 24.46 10.66
N LEU A 126 2.89 23.58 9.88
CA LEU A 126 4.36 23.45 9.83
C LEU A 126 5.01 24.74 9.31
N ILE A 127 4.43 25.36 8.27
CA ILE A 127 4.91 26.62 7.71
C ILE A 127 4.78 27.75 8.75
N GLU A 128 3.63 27.88 9.39
CA GLU A 128 3.39 28.88 10.45
C GLU A 128 4.40 28.74 11.59
N THR A 129 4.60 27.50 12.06
CA THR A 129 5.58 27.20 13.12
C THR A 129 7.00 27.55 12.70
N ALA A 130 7.36 27.35 11.42
CA ALA A 130 8.67 27.69 10.91
C ALA A 130 8.87 29.21 10.75
N THR A 131 7.78 29.98 10.61
CA THR A 131 7.82 31.44 10.50
C THR A 131 7.85 32.15 11.86
N ASP A 132 7.45 31.48 12.93
CA ASP A 132 7.63 31.94 14.30
C ASP A 132 9.13 31.85 14.67
N ARG A 133 9.88 32.90 14.31
CA ARG A 133 11.26 33.10 14.77
C ARG A 133 11.22 33.60 16.22
N PHE A 134 12.06 32.99 17.07
CA PHE A 134 12.39 33.51 18.41
C PHE A 134 12.87 34.96 18.36
#